data_AF-A0A2S9FPP5-F1
#
_entry.id   AF-A0A2S9FPP5-F1
#
_cell.length_a   1.000
_cell.length_b   1.000
_cell.length_c   1.000
_cell.angle_alpha   90.00
_cell.angle_beta   90.00
_cell.angle_gamma   90.00
#
_symmetry.space_group_name_H-M   'P 1'
#
loop_
_entity.id
_entity.type
_entity.pdbx_description
1 polymer ?
#
loop_
_entity_poly.entity_id
_entity_poly.type
_entity_poly.pdbx_seq_one_letter_code
_entity_poly.pdbx_strand_id
1 'polypeptide(L)'
;VVGIREAAAWSAVWVTLGVAFGAVVWWVWGAEFAGQYFAGYVIEKSLAVDNVFVFAIIFSYFAVPRQYQHRVLFYGVLGALIFRSIFIAAGSVLIASFAWILYIFGAFLV
;
A
#
# COMPACT_ATOMS: atom_id res chain seq x y z
N VAL A 1 -24.00 10.23 -1.02
CA VAL A 1 -23.40 8.88 -0.96
C VAL A 1 -23.02 8.53 -2.39
N VAL A 2 -21.73 8.46 -2.69
CA VAL A 2 -21.27 8.09 -4.05
C VAL A 2 -21.74 6.67 -4.31
N GLY A 3 -22.52 6.45 -5.37
CA GLY A 3 -23.05 5.13 -5.69
C GLY A 3 -21.92 4.16 -6.04
N ILE A 4 -22.12 2.85 -5.86
CA ILE A 4 -21.13 1.82 -6.23
C ILE A 4 -20.66 1.98 -7.69
N ARG A 5 -21.58 2.36 -8.59
CA ARG A 5 -21.26 2.66 -10.00
C ARG A 5 -20.31 3.85 -10.16
N GLU A 6 -20.47 4.87 -9.34
CA GLU A 6 -19.71 6.11 -9.42
C GLU A 6 -18.33 5.93 -8.76
N ALA A 7 -18.26 5.20 -7.65
CA ALA A 7 -16.99 4.77 -7.05
C ALA A 7 -16.20 3.84 -8.00
N ALA A 8 -16.88 2.92 -8.68
CA ALA A 8 -16.27 2.05 -9.69
C ALA A 8 -15.77 2.85 -10.91
N ALA A 9 -16.53 3.83 -11.39
CA ALA A 9 -16.11 4.72 -12.48
C ALA A 9 -14.87 5.53 -12.09
N TRP A 10 -14.86 6.12 -10.89
CA TRP A 10 -13.68 6.83 -10.38
C TRP A 10 -12.47 5.90 -10.26
N SER A 11 -12.62 4.71 -9.69
CA SER A 11 -11.53 3.72 -9.64
C SER A 11 -11.03 3.35 -11.03
N ALA A 12 -11.91 3.15 -12.01
CA ALA A 12 -11.53 2.84 -13.37
C ALA A 12 -10.71 3.98 -13.99
N VAL A 13 -11.15 5.24 -13.85
CA VAL A 13 -10.41 6.42 -14.33
C VAL A 13 -9.00 6.46 -13.74
N TRP A 14 -8.86 6.29 -12.42
CA TRP A 14 -7.55 6.31 -11.76
C TRP A 14 -6.64 5.16 -12.22
N VAL A 15 -7.20 3.95 -12.40
CA VAL A 15 -6.43 2.80 -12.91
C VAL A 15 -6.00 3.03 -14.35
N THR A 16 -6.90 3.51 -15.21
CA THR A 16 -6.59 3.79 -16.61
C THR A 16 -5.50 4.86 -16.73
N LEU A 17 -5.52 5.91 -15.91
CA LEU A 17 -4.46 6.91 -15.87
C LEU A 17 -3.10 6.32 -15.47
N GLY A 18 -3.06 5.46 -14.44
CA GLY A 18 -1.83 4.78 -14.03
C GLY A 18 -1.28 3.87 -15.13
N VAL A 19 -2.15 3.09 -15.78
CA VAL A 19 -1.73 2.21 -16.90
C VAL A 19 -1.28 3.03 -18.11
N ALA A 20 -1.98 4.10 -18.44
CA ALA A 20 -1.60 5.00 -19.54
C ALA A 20 -0.22 5.63 -19.28
N PHE A 21 0.05 6.06 -18.05
CA PHE A 21 1.36 6.56 -17.67
C PHE A 21 2.44 5.48 -17.81
N GLY A 22 2.19 4.24 -17.36
CA GLY A 22 3.10 3.12 -17.57
C GLY A 22 3.36 2.82 -19.06
N ALA A 23 2.37 3.01 -19.93
CA ALA A 23 2.53 2.88 -21.38
C ALA A 23 3.39 4.01 -21.97
N VAL A 24 3.24 5.25 -21.47
CA VAL A 24 4.14 6.36 -21.80
C VAL A 24 5.56 6.06 -21.33
N VAL A 25 5.72 5.50 -20.13
CA VAL A 25 7.04 5.12 -19.61
C VAL A 25 7.70 4.07 -20.50
N TRP A 26 6.93 3.09 -20.97
CA TRP A 26 7.42 2.12 -21.95
C TRP A 26 7.90 2.82 -23.22
N TRP A 27 7.11 3.73 -23.77
CA TRP A 27 7.43 4.36 -25.05
C TRP A 27 8.66 5.28 -24.97
N VAL A 28 8.87 5.97 -23.84
CA VAL A 28 9.97 6.94 -23.66
C VAL A 28 11.25 6.29 -23.12
N TRP A 29 11.14 5.41 -22.12
CA TRP A 29 12.30 4.84 -21.41
C TRP A 29 12.47 3.33 -21.63
N GLY A 30 11.58 2.67 -22.36
CA GLY A 30 11.69 1.25 -22.71
C GLY A 30 11.06 0.29 -21.70
N ALA A 31 11.12 -1.00 -22.02
CA ALA A 31 10.42 -2.05 -21.29
C ALA A 31 10.93 -2.27 -19.85
N GLU A 32 12.21 -1.98 -19.59
CA GLU A 32 12.81 -2.19 -18.26
C GLU A 32 12.24 -1.24 -17.22
N PHE A 33 12.25 0.07 -17.49
CA PHE A 33 11.66 1.08 -16.59
C PHE A 33 10.15 0.96 -16.51
N ALA A 34 9.47 0.56 -17.61
CA ALA A 34 8.05 0.26 -17.57
C ALA A 34 7.74 -0.94 -16.65
N GLY A 35 8.55 -2.00 -16.73
CA GLY A 35 8.45 -3.16 -15.84
C GLY A 35 8.61 -2.77 -14.37
N GLN A 36 9.60 -1.94 -14.04
CA GLN A 36 9.80 -1.42 -12.68
C GLN A 36 8.60 -0.57 -12.22
N TYR A 37 8.07 0.30 -13.08
CA TYR A 37 6.89 1.09 -12.79
C TYR A 37 5.66 0.22 -12.52
N PHE A 38 5.37 -0.74 -13.40
CA PHE A 38 4.20 -1.62 -13.23
C PHE A 38 4.34 -2.53 -12.02
N ALA A 39 5.54 -3.03 -11.73
CA ALA A 39 5.80 -3.80 -10.52
C ALA A 39 5.53 -2.96 -9.26
N GLY A 40 6.07 -1.74 -9.21
CA GLY A 40 5.80 -0.81 -8.11
C GLY A 40 4.32 -0.46 -7.97
N TYR A 41 3.66 -0.15 -9.09
CA TYR A 41 2.23 0.18 -9.13
C TYR A 41 1.35 -0.95 -8.57
N VAL A 42 1.60 -2.20 -8.97
CA VAL A 42 0.85 -3.36 -8.48
C VAL A 42 1.13 -3.62 -7.01
N ILE A 43 2.39 -3.49 -6.57
CA ILE A 43 2.77 -3.64 -5.16
C ILE A 43 2.05 -2.60 -4.30
N GLU A 44 2.12 -1.31 -4.66
CA GLU A 44 1.44 -0.24 -3.92
C GLU A 44 -0.07 -0.44 -3.88
N LYS A 45 -0.68 -0.83 -5.00
CA LYS A 45 -2.13 -1.10 -5.05
C LYS A 45 -2.53 -2.29 -4.19
N SER A 46 -1.76 -3.36 -4.18
CA SER A 46 -2.02 -4.54 -3.35
C SER A 46 -1.91 -4.19 -1.86
N LEU A 47 -0.89 -3.42 -1.49
CA LEU A 47 -0.64 -2.99 -0.11
C LEU A 47 -1.75 -2.03 0.38
N ALA A 48 -2.29 -1.18 -0.50
CA ALA A 48 -3.44 -0.34 -0.17
C ALA A 48 -4.72 -1.16 0.09
N VAL A 49 -4.97 -2.22 -0.69
CA VAL A 49 -6.14 -3.10 -0.49
C VAL A 49 -6.01 -3.89 0.82
N ASP A 50 -4.82 -4.42 1.11
CA ASP A 50 -4.55 -5.13 2.37
C ASP A 50 -4.85 -4.28 3.60
N ASN A 51 -4.35 -3.04 3.62
CA ASN A 51 -4.61 -2.09 4.71
C ASN A 51 -6.12 -1.85 4.91
N VAL A 52 -6.88 -1.59 3.83
CA VAL A 52 -8.33 -1.36 3.91
C VAL A 52 -9.07 -2.59 4.43
N PHE A 53 -8.63 -3.79 4.04
CA PHE A 53 -9.21 -5.04 4.49
C PHE A 53 -9.01 -5.26 5.99
N VAL A 54 -7.80 -5.04 6.51
CA VAL A 54 -7.51 -5.11 7.95
C VAL A 54 -8.38 -4.13 8.73
N PHE A 55 -8.51 -2.88 8.28
CA PHE A 55 -9.39 -1.91 8.92
C PHE A 55 -10.88 -2.32 8.88
N ALA A 56 -11.35 -2.89 7.77
CA ALA A 56 -12.72 -3.37 7.66
C ALA A 56 -13.01 -4.50 8.67
N ILE A 57 -12.09 -5.44 8.85
CA ILE A 57 -12.20 -6.51 9.87
C ILE A 57 -12.25 -5.90 11.27
N ILE A 58 -11.33 -4.99 11.59
CA ILE A 58 -11.28 -4.34 12.92
C ILE A 58 -12.60 -3.59 13.20
N PHE A 59 -13.08 -2.79 12.26
CA PHE A 59 -14.35 -2.05 12.43
C PHE A 59 -15.55 -2.98 12.58
N SER A 60 -15.57 -4.10 11.86
CA SER A 60 -16.61 -5.11 11.99
C SER A 60 -16.57 -5.81 13.34
N TYR A 61 -15.38 -6.19 13.81
CA TYR A 61 -15.19 -6.87 15.09
C TYR A 61 -15.63 -5.99 16.28
N PHE A 62 -15.29 -4.70 16.25
CA PHE A 62 -15.65 -3.74 17.30
C PHE A 62 -16.99 -3.03 17.06
N ALA A 63 -17.75 -3.42 16.04
CA ALA A 63 -19.04 -2.82 15.67
C ALA A 63 -19.03 -1.28 15.64
N VAL A 64 -17.97 -0.69 15.08
CA VAL A 64 -17.73 0.77 15.15
C VAL A 64 -18.79 1.54 14.32
N PRO A 65 -19.56 2.45 14.94
CA PRO A 65 -20.57 3.25 14.23
C PRO A 65 -19.96 4.07 13.07
N ARG A 66 -20.66 4.14 11.94
CA ARG A 66 -20.19 4.80 10.69
C ARG A 66 -19.72 6.25 10.89
N GLN A 67 -20.33 6.97 11.82
CA GLN A 67 -19.97 8.36 12.14
C GLN A 67 -18.55 8.50 12.73
N TYR A 68 -18.02 7.46 13.38
CA TYR A 68 -16.68 7.47 13.97
C TYR A 68 -15.62 6.81 13.08
N GLN A 69 -16.03 6.05 12.05
CA GLN A 69 -15.09 5.32 11.19
C GLN A 69 -14.02 6.22 10.57
N HIS A 70 -14.38 7.42 10.10
CA HIS A 70 -13.38 8.32 9.49
C HIS A 70 -12.35 8.82 10.51
N ARG A 71 -12.76 9.16 11.74
CA ARG A 71 -11.83 9.60 12.80
C ARG A 71 -10.91 8.46 13.24
N VAL A 72 -11.48 7.28 13.49
CA VAL A 72 -10.70 6.12 13.92
C VAL A 72 -9.74 5.68 12.81
N LEU A 73 -10.18 5.68 11.55
CA LEU A 73 -9.33 5.39 10.40
C LEU A 73 -8.18 6.41 10.31
N PHE A 74 -8.46 7.70 10.49
CA PHE A 74 -7.43 8.74 10.42
C PHE A 74 -6.34 8.53 11.48
N TYR A 75 -6.72 8.35 12.75
CA TYR A 75 -5.75 8.08 13.82
C TYR A 75 -5.04 6.74 13.63
N GLY A 76 -5.75 5.72 13.11
CA GLY A 76 -5.19 4.41 12.80
C GLY A 76 -4.14 4.46 11.70
N VAL A 77 -4.43 5.13 10.58
CA VAL A 77 -3.49 5.33 9.47
C VAL A 77 -2.29 6.16 9.90
N LEU A 78 -2.50 7.23 10.68
CA LEU A 78 -1.42 8.04 11.22
C LEU A 78 -0.49 7.21 12.11
N GLY A 79 -1.07 6.43 13.03
CA GLY A 79 -0.32 5.51 13.89
C GLY A 79 0.42 4.44 13.08
N ALA A 80 -0.24 3.81 12.11
CA ALA A 80 0.37 2.81 11.24
C ALA A 80 1.54 3.39 10.44
N LEU A 81 1.42 4.61 9.93
CA LEU A 81 2.50 5.29 9.21
C LEU A 81 3.70 5.57 10.13
N ILE A 82 3.45 6.03 11.36
CA ILE A 82 4.50 6.26 12.36
C ILE A 82 5.21 4.94 12.71
N PHE A 83 4.46 3.90 13.07
CA PHE A 83 5.04 2.59 13.36
C PHE A 83 5.84 2.07 12.17
N ARG A 84 5.30 2.17 10.96
CA ARG A 84 6.00 1.79 9.72
C ARG A 84 7.31 2.55 9.57
N SER A 85 7.31 3.86 9.84
CA SER A 85 8.51 4.70 9.73
C SER A 85 9.58 4.30 10.74
N ILE A 86 9.17 4.02 11.98
CA ILE A 86 10.06 3.52 13.05
C ILE A 86 10.62 2.15 12.67
N PHE A 87 9.79 1.21 12.23
CA PHE A 87 10.24 -0.14 11.83
C PHE A 87 11.21 -0.09 10.65
N ILE A 88 10.97 0.76 9.65
CA ILE A 88 11.88 0.94 8.51
C ILE A 88 13.22 1.54 8.98
N ALA A 89 13.17 2.61 9.77
CA ALA A 89 14.38 3.28 10.26
C ALA A 89 15.21 2.34 11.16
N ALA A 90 14.58 1.70 12.14
CA ALA A 90 15.22 0.74 13.04
C ALA A 90 15.74 -0.49 12.28
N GLY A 91 14.94 -1.04 11.37
CA GLY A 91 15.33 -2.17 10.53
C GLY A 91 16.53 -1.86 9.64
N SER A 92 16.60 -0.66 9.06
CA SER A 92 17.73 -0.24 8.23
C SER A 92 19.06 -0.21 9.00
N VAL A 93 19.05 0.28 10.25
CA VAL A 93 20.23 0.31 11.13
C VAL A 93 20.62 -1.09 11.58
N LEU A 94 19.64 -1.95 11.87
CA LEU A 94 19.87 -3.34 12.29
C LEU A 94 20.51 -4.18 11.17
N ILE A 95 20.03 -4.00 9.93
CA ILE A 95 20.59 -4.66 8.73
C ILE A 95 22.02 -4.16 8.46
N ALA A 96 22.29 -2.87 8.61
CA ALA A 96 23.63 -2.30 8.42
C ALA A 96 24.65 -2.82 9.44
N SER A 97 24.21 -3.19 10.65
CA SER A 97 25.07 -3.65 11.73
C SER A 97 25.26 -5.19 11.76
N PHE A 98 24.28 -5.96 11.26
CA PHE A 98 24.31 -7.42 11.32
C PHE A 98 23.84 -8.04 9.99
N ALA A 99 24.78 -8.34 9.10
CA ALA A 99 24.52 -9.05 7.84
C ALA A 99 23.87 -10.44 8.05
N TRP A 100 24.05 -11.06 9.22
CA TRP A 100 23.39 -12.33 9.58
C TRP A 100 21.87 -12.19 9.73
N ILE A 101 21.37 -10.99 10.07
CA ILE A 101 19.93 -10.73 10.27
C ILE A 101 19.16 -10.87 8.94
N LEU A 102 19.84 -10.64 7.81
CA LEU A 102 19.27 -10.83 6.47
C LEU A 102 18.88 -12.28 6.20
N TYR A 103 19.60 -13.26 6.77
CA TYR A 103 19.23 -14.67 6.62
C TYR A 103 17.98 -15.01 7.43
N ILE A 104 17.82 -14.43 8.63
CA ILE A 104 16.62 -14.63 9.45
C ILE A 104 15.41 -13.95 8.81
N PHE A 105 15.54 -12.69 8.39
CA PHE A 105 14.47 -11.98 7.70
C PHE A 105 14.15 -12.64 6.36
N GLY A 106 15.15 -13.05 5.58
CA GLY A 106 14.96 -13.75 4.31
C GLY A 106 14.25 -15.09 4.45
N ALA A 107 14.53 -15.85 5.52
CA ALA A 107 13.83 -17.09 5.83
C ALA A 107 12.38 -16.89 6.28
N PHE A 108 12.04 -15.71 6.82
CA PHE A 108 10.68 -15.36 7.24
C PHE A 108 9.87 -14.67 6.13
N LEU A 109 10.55 -14.08 5.13
CA LEU A 109 9.96 -13.29 4.04
C LEU A 109 9.71 -14.11 2.77
N VAL A 110 10.36 -15.28 2.62
CA VAL A 110 10.11 -16.29 1.55
C VAL A 110 8.98 -17.23 1.94
#